data_AF-A0A4Z2I8B6-F1
#
_entry.id   AF-A0A4Z2I8B6-F1
#
_cell.length_a   1.000
_cell.length_b   1.000
_cell.length_c   1.000
_cell.angle_alpha   90.00
_cell.angle_beta   90.00
_cell.angle_gamma   90.00
#
_symmetry.space_group_name_H-M   'P 1'
#
loop_
_entity.id
_entity.type
_entity.pdbx_description
1 polymer ?
#
loop_
_entity_poly.entity_id
_entity_poly.type
_entity_poly.pdbx_seq_one_letter_code
_entity_poly.pdbx_strand_id
1 'polypeptide(L)'
;MAELQMLLEEEIPAGRRALLDSFTNLERVAEYCESNYVQSADKERALEETKSYTTQSLASVAYLINTLANNVLQMLDIQASQLRRMESSINHISQTVDIHKEKVARREIGILTTNKNTTRSHKIVAPANPERPVRYIRKPIDYNMLDDIGHGVKVNGQQNMKLGGGLSRKNSPYRTLEPVRPPVVPNDYVSSPTRNNAAIGQLPSPTRTATLNHRPRTYR
;
A
#
# COMPACT_ATOMS: atom_id res chain seq x y z
N MET A 1 28.51 25.29 -2.19
CA MET A 1 28.31 26.76 -2.09
C MET A 1 29.61 27.48 -2.34
N ALA A 2 30.70 27.15 -1.62
CA ALA A 2 32.03 27.73 -1.85
C ALA A 2 32.53 27.60 -3.30
N GLU A 3 32.38 26.42 -3.90
CA GLU A 3 32.76 26.16 -5.30
C GLU A 3 31.98 27.03 -6.31
N LEU A 4 30.67 27.19 -6.12
CA LEU A 4 29.86 28.07 -6.97
C LEU A 4 30.27 29.53 -6.84
N GLN A 5 30.63 29.97 -5.63
CA GLN A 5 31.08 31.32 -5.38
C GLN A 5 32.43 31.60 -6.05
N MET A 6 33.38 30.67 -5.94
CA MET A 6 34.67 30.74 -6.64
C MET A 6 34.49 30.83 -8.16
N LEU A 7 33.62 30.01 -8.74
CA LEU A 7 33.30 30.06 -10.18
C LEU A 7 32.73 31.42 -10.60
N LEU A 8 31.80 31.98 -9.83
CA LEU A 8 31.12 33.23 -10.15
C LEU A 8 31.97 34.48 -9.93
N GLU A 9 32.74 34.53 -8.84
CA GLU A 9 33.46 35.74 -8.42
C GLU A 9 34.88 35.79 -9.00
N GLU A 10 35.51 34.63 -9.21
CA GLU A 10 36.92 34.55 -9.59
C GLU A 10 37.11 33.90 -10.96
N GLU A 11 36.81 32.61 -11.11
CA GLU A 11 37.29 31.82 -12.26
C GLU A 11 36.64 32.22 -13.60
N ILE A 12 35.32 32.35 -13.66
CA ILE A 12 34.62 32.74 -14.89
C ILE A 12 34.95 34.20 -15.27
N PRO A 13 34.91 35.18 -14.35
CA PRO A 13 35.35 36.53 -14.66
C PRO A 13 36.83 36.60 -15.09
N ALA A 14 37.72 35.87 -14.43
CA ALA A 14 39.14 35.82 -14.79
C ALA A 14 39.35 35.19 -16.17
N GLY A 15 38.73 34.06 -16.47
CA GLY A 15 38.78 33.42 -17.78
C GLY A 15 38.24 34.33 -18.89
N ARG A 16 37.16 35.07 -18.62
CA ARG A 16 36.62 36.07 -19.55
C ARG A 16 37.58 37.24 -19.77
N ARG A 17 38.23 37.76 -18.72
CA ARG A 17 39.27 38.80 -18.86
C ARG A 17 40.46 38.29 -19.67
N ALA A 18 40.95 37.08 -19.39
CA ALA A 18 42.03 36.48 -20.16
C ALA A 18 41.69 36.32 -21.66
N LEU A 19 40.42 36.03 -21.99
CA LEU A 19 39.95 36.03 -23.39
C LEU A 19 40.00 37.43 -24.03
N LEU A 20 39.59 38.47 -23.29
CA LEU A 20 39.65 39.86 -23.77
C LEU A 20 41.10 40.34 -23.93
N ASP A 21 41.98 39.97 -23.01
CA ASP A 21 43.40 40.27 -23.10
C ASP A 21 44.02 39.55 -24.30
N SER A 22 43.66 38.27 -24.51
CA SER A 22 44.07 37.48 -25.68
C SER A 22 43.68 38.16 -26.99
N PHE A 23 42.46 38.71 -27.09
CA PHE A 23 42.03 39.47 -28.27
C PHE A 23 42.99 40.63 -28.59
N THR A 24 43.30 41.51 -27.62
CA THR A 24 44.21 42.64 -27.86
C THR A 24 45.67 42.21 -28.08
N ASN A 25 46.09 41.10 -27.46
CA ASN A 25 47.44 40.56 -27.63
C ASN A 25 47.62 39.97 -29.03
N LEU A 26 46.61 39.27 -29.56
CA LEU A 26 46.66 38.67 -30.90
C LEU A 26 46.69 39.72 -32.01
N GLU A 27 45.99 40.83 -31.83
CA GLU A 27 46.08 41.99 -32.72
C GLU A 27 47.53 42.50 -32.81
N ARG A 28 48.18 42.72 -31.67
CA ARG A 28 49.60 43.12 -31.61
C ARG A 28 50.55 42.06 -32.19
N VAL A 29 50.29 40.78 -31.97
CA VAL A 29 51.09 39.68 -32.55
C VAL A 29 50.96 39.66 -34.08
N ALA A 30 49.76 39.89 -34.60
CA ALA A 30 49.52 39.96 -36.04
C ALA A 30 50.27 41.13 -36.69
N GLU A 31 50.17 42.34 -36.11
CA GLU A 31 50.92 43.52 -36.55
C GLU A 31 52.44 43.30 -36.52
N TYR A 32 52.95 42.64 -35.47
CA TYR A 32 54.36 42.28 -35.37
C TYR A 32 54.77 41.29 -36.46
N CYS A 33 54.00 40.23 -36.69
CA CYS A 33 54.32 39.23 -37.71
C CYS A 33 54.37 39.87 -39.11
N GLU A 34 53.42 40.75 -39.43
CA GLU A 34 53.40 41.50 -40.69
C GLU A 34 54.62 42.42 -40.80
N SER A 35 54.87 43.24 -39.78
CA SER A 35 56.00 44.19 -39.77
C SER A 35 57.36 43.48 -39.85
N ASN A 36 57.55 42.41 -39.09
CA ASN A 36 58.75 41.59 -39.09
C ASN A 36 58.97 40.95 -40.46
N TYR A 37 57.91 40.43 -41.08
CA TYR A 37 58.01 39.87 -42.42
C TYR A 37 58.39 40.91 -43.46
N VAL A 38 57.85 42.13 -43.42
CA VAL A 38 58.18 43.21 -44.36
C VAL A 38 59.62 43.71 -44.16
N GLN A 39 60.04 43.94 -42.92
CA GLN A 39 61.33 44.53 -42.58
C GLN A 39 62.52 43.56 -42.64
N SER A 40 62.29 42.26 -42.42
CA SER A 40 63.37 41.26 -42.42
C SER A 40 63.98 41.04 -43.82
N ALA A 41 65.30 40.88 -43.89
CA ALA A 41 66.02 40.51 -45.10
C ALA A 41 65.82 39.03 -45.47
N ASP A 42 65.67 38.17 -44.46
CA ASP A 42 65.41 36.73 -44.62
C ASP A 42 63.92 36.45 -44.41
N LYS A 43 63.21 36.23 -45.52
CA LYS A 43 61.76 35.99 -45.53
C LYS A 43 61.37 34.60 -45.08
N GLU A 44 62.24 33.60 -45.29
CA GLU A 44 61.95 32.21 -44.93
C GLU A 44 61.91 32.07 -43.41
N ARG A 45 62.90 32.67 -42.73
CA ARG A 45 62.95 32.70 -41.27
C ARG A 45 61.77 33.48 -40.65
N ALA A 46 61.44 34.65 -41.19
CA ALA A 46 60.32 35.47 -40.68
C ALA A 46 58.96 34.77 -40.86
N LEU A 47 58.79 34.02 -41.96
CA LEU A 47 57.58 33.21 -42.17
C LEU A 47 57.49 32.07 -41.16
N GLU A 48 58.59 31.39 -40.88
CA GLU A 48 58.61 30.29 -39.92
C GLU A 48 58.30 30.77 -38.49
N GLU A 49 58.81 31.95 -38.12
CA GLU A 49 58.45 32.62 -36.87
C GLU A 49 56.96 32.95 -36.81
N THR A 50 56.38 33.45 -37.91
CA THR A 50 54.94 33.73 -38.02
C THR A 50 54.09 32.46 -37.87
N LYS A 51 54.50 31.33 -38.46
CA LYS A 51 53.81 30.04 -38.28
C LYS A 51 53.86 29.57 -36.82
N SER A 52 54.99 29.77 -36.15
CA SER A 52 55.12 29.47 -34.72
C SER A 52 54.15 30.29 -33.88
N TYR A 53 54.10 31.61 -34.08
CA TYR A 53 53.12 32.49 -33.41
C TYR A 53 51.68 32.11 -33.74
N THR A 54 51.38 31.72 -34.98
CA THR A 54 50.04 31.26 -35.38
C THR A 54 49.62 30.00 -34.63
N THR A 55 50.53 29.02 -34.53
CA THR A 55 50.26 27.76 -33.81
C THR A 55 50.07 28.01 -32.32
N GLN A 56 50.92 28.84 -31.71
CA GLN A 56 50.80 29.23 -30.30
C GLN A 56 49.49 29.98 -30.01
N SER A 57 49.10 30.89 -30.91
CA SER A 57 47.86 31.66 -30.83
C SER A 57 46.64 30.75 -30.87
N LEU A 58 46.61 29.81 -31.81
CA LEU A 58 45.53 28.83 -31.93
C LEU A 58 45.41 27.97 -30.66
N ALA A 59 46.53 27.45 -30.16
CA ALA A 59 46.56 26.63 -28.95
C ALA A 59 46.10 27.43 -27.71
N SER A 60 46.57 28.68 -27.58
CA SER A 60 46.21 29.57 -26.47
C SER A 60 44.71 29.87 -26.43
N VAL A 61 44.13 30.29 -27.56
CA VAL A 61 42.69 30.61 -27.63
C VAL A 61 41.83 29.36 -27.38
N ALA A 62 42.20 28.23 -27.98
CA ALA A 62 41.47 26.97 -27.77
C ALA A 62 41.47 26.55 -26.30
N TYR A 63 42.63 26.67 -25.62
CA TYR A 63 42.74 26.39 -24.19
C TYR A 63 41.85 27.32 -23.34
N LEU A 64 41.91 28.63 -23.58
CA LEU A 64 41.12 29.61 -22.83
C LEU A 64 39.61 29.38 -22.99
N ILE A 65 39.14 29.11 -24.21
CA ILE A 65 37.74 28.80 -24.49
C ILE A 65 37.33 27.49 -23.80
N ASN A 66 38.13 26.43 -23.90
CA ASN A 66 37.83 25.16 -23.28
C ASN A 66 37.74 25.28 -21.75
N THR A 67 38.68 25.97 -21.12
CA THR A 67 38.67 26.18 -19.67
C THR A 67 37.43 26.96 -19.23
N LEU A 68 37.11 28.07 -19.91
CA LEU A 68 35.93 28.87 -19.58
C LEU A 68 34.63 28.09 -19.78
N ALA A 69 34.52 27.29 -20.86
CA ALA A 69 33.36 26.47 -21.13
C ALA A 69 33.14 25.42 -20.04
N ASN A 70 34.19 24.72 -19.59
CA ASN A 70 34.10 23.75 -18.51
C ASN A 70 33.63 24.40 -17.20
N ASN A 71 34.19 25.56 -16.85
CA ASN A 71 33.80 26.30 -15.64
C ASN A 71 32.32 26.73 -15.69
N VAL A 72 31.84 27.19 -16.85
CA VAL A 72 30.42 27.56 -17.04
C VAL A 72 29.52 26.34 -16.93
N LEU A 73 29.88 25.20 -17.53
CA LEU A 73 29.11 23.96 -17.41
C LEU A 73 29.03 23.48 -15.95
N GLN A 74 30.16 23.48 -15.24
CA GLN A 74 30.22 23.12 -13.82
C GLN A 74 29.34 24.04 -12.95
N MET A 75 29.37 25.34 -13.21
CA MET A 75 28.49 26.31 -12.53
C MET A 75 27.01 25.95 -12.73
N LEU A 76 26.60 25.66 -13.98
CA LEU A 76 25.21 25.31 -14.31
C LEU A 76 24.79 23.98 -13.64
N ASP A 77 25.66 22.98 -13.63
CA ASP A 77 25.41 21.70 -12.96
C ASP A 77 25.22 21.87 -11.44
N ILE A 78 26.05 22.71 -10.81
CA ILE A 78 25.91 23.02 -9.39
C ILE A 78 24.56 23.70 -9.13
N GLN A 79 24.17 24.69 -9.93
CA GLN A 79 22.88 25.38 -9.80
C GLN A 79 21.70 24.43 -10.02
N ALA A 80 21.74 23.57 -11.04
CA ALA A 80 20.71 22.57 -11.28
C ALA A 80 20.55 21.61 -10.08
N SER A 81 21.67 21.18 -9.48
CA SER A 81 21.65 20.35 -8.28
C SER A 81 21.04 21.08 -7.07
N GLN A 82 21.31 22.38 -6.91
CA GLN A 82 20.75 23.20 -5.84
C GLN A 82 19.23 23.31 -5.97
N LEU A 83 18.73 23.55 -7.19
CA LEU A 83 17.29 23.60 -7.45
C LEU A 83 16.61 22.27 -7.13
N ARG A 84 17.18 21.13 -7.53
CA ARG A 84 16.63 19.80 -7.19
C ARG A 84 16.54 19.57 -5.68
N ARG A 85 17.57 19.99 -4.91
CA ARG A 85 17.53 19.90 -3.44
C ARG A 85 16.49 20.83 -2.83
N MET A 86 16.37 22.04 -3.38
CA MET A 86 15.38 23.03 -2.93
C MET A 86 13.96 22.54 -3.21
N GLU A 87 13.69 22.00 -4.38
CA GLU A 87 12.42 21.38 -4.76
C GLU A 87 12.04 20.25 -3.80
N SER A 88 12.97 19.34 -3.50
CA SER A 88 12.74 18.28 -2.51
C SER A 88 12.39 18.84 -1.12
N SER A 89 13.09 19.89 -0.69
CA SER A 89 12.80 20.56 0.59
C SER A 89 11.40 21.19 0.61
N ILE A 90 11.01 21.83 -0.51
CA ILE A 90 9.67 22.41 -0.69
C ILE A 90 8.60 21.31 -0.69
N ASN A 91 8.86 20.18 -1.33
CA ASN A 91 7.93 19.04 -1.33
C ASN A 91 7.67 18.50 0.08
N HIS A 92 8.71 18.41 0.92
CA HIS A 92 8.54 18.04 2.34
C HIS A 92 7.72 19.07 3.13
N ILE A 93 7.91 20.36 2.85
CA ILE A 93 7.11 21.43 3.46
C ILE A 93 5.65 21.31 3.03
N SER A 94 5.39 21.12 1.72
CA SER A 94 4.05 20.93 1.19
C SER A 94 3.34 19.78 1.87
N GLN A 95 3.97 18.61 1.95
CA GLN A 95 3.41 17.45 2.65
C GLN A 95 3.13 17.74 4.12
N THR A 96 4.02 18.47 4.80
CA THR A 96 3.83 18.85 6.21
C THR A 96 2.60 19.76 6.37
N VAL A 97 2.43 20.72 5.46
CA VAL A 97 1.26 21.60 5.44
C VAL A 97 -0.02 20.82 5.13
N ASP A 98 0.00 19.94 4.13
CA ASP A 98 -1.17 19.11 3.76
C ASP A 98 -1.61 18.23 4.93
N ILE A 99 -0.66 17.55 5.58
CA ILE A 99 -0.90 16.77 6.79
C ILE A 99 -1.47 17.65 7.90
N HIS A 100 -0.92 18.87 8.09
CA HIS A 100 -1.41 19.78 9.11
C HIS A 100 -2.84 20.23 8.82
N LYS A 101 -3.15 20.62 7.58
CA LYS A 101 -4.49 21.03 7.15
C LYS A 101 -5.50 19.91 7.34
N GLU A 102 -5.17 18.69 6.92
CA GLU A 102 -6.01 17.50 7.13
C GLU A 102 -6.22 17.22 8.62
N LYS A 103 -5.17 17.33 9.45
CA LYS A 103 -5.29 17.14 10.91
C LYS A 103 -6.21 18.18 11.57
N VAL A 104 -6.13 19.44 11.15
CA VAL A 104 -7.01 20.51 11.65
C VAL A 104 -8.46 20.22 11.26
N ALA A 105 -8.72 19.92 9.99
CA ALA A 105 -10.05 19.55 9.52
C ALA A 105 -10.61 18.31 10.25
N ARG A 106 -9.80 17.27 10.43
CA ARG A 106 -10.19 16.07 11.20
C ARG A 106 -10.47 16.36 12.67
N ARG A 107 -9.73 17.28 13.28
CA ARG A 107 -9.99 17.71 14.66
C ARG A 107 -11.33 18.42 14.76
N GLU A 108 -11.65 19.30 13.81
CA GLU A 108 -12.93 20.02 13.76
C GLU A 108 -14.12 19.07 13.62
N ILE A 109 -14.09 18.16 12.63
CA ILE A 109 -15.18 17.17 12.48
C ILE A 109 -15.20 16.17 13.64
N GLY A 110 -14.03 15.87 14.23
CA GLY A 110 -13.91 14.94 15.36
C GLY A 110 -14.72 15.35 16.59
N ILE A 111 -14.89 16.66 16.84
CA ILE A 111 -15.75 17.19 17.92
C ILE A 111 -17.20 16.73 17.76
N LEU A 112 -17.66 16.54 16.52
CA LEU A 112 -19.02 16.14 16.17
C LEU A 112 -19.20 14.61 16.08
N THR A 113 -18.18 13.83 16.44
CA THR A 113 -18.21 12.37 16.34
C THR A 113 -18.22 11.70 17.72
N THR A 114 -18.78 10.49 17.77
CA THR A 114 -18.65 9.57 18.89
C THR A 114 -18.46 8.15 18.34
N ASN A 115 -17.94 7.24 19.15
CA ASN A 115 -17.71 5.86 18.71
C ASN A 115 -19.05 5.17 18.40
N LYS A 116 -19.13 4.54 17.23
CA LYS A 116 -20.22 3.61 16.90
C LYS A 116 -19.84 2.21 17.37
N ASN A 117 -20.48 1.72 18.42
CA ASN A 117 -20.27 0.37 18.96
C ASN A 117 -20.93 -0.70 18.08
N THR A 118 -20.40 -0.88 16.87
CA THR A 118 -20.84 -1.94 15.96
C THR A 118 -20.20 -3.26 16.35
N THR A 119 -21.02 -4.24 16.73
CA THR A 119 -20.58 -5.61 16.94
C THR A 119 -21.04 -6.46 15.78
N ARG A 120 -20.25 -7.48 15.42
CA ARG A 120 -20.61 -8.45 14.39
C ARG A 120 -21.06 -9.73 15.07
N SER A 121 -22.31 -10.10 14.91
CA SER A 121 -22.85 -11.37 15.40
C SER A 121 -23.20 -12.31 14.25
N HIS A 122 -23.23 -13.61 14.55
CA HIS A 122 -23.78 -14.60 13.63
C HIS A 122 -25.31 -14.53 13.65
N LYS A 123 -25.94 -14.78 12.50
CA LYS A 123 -27.42 -14.80 12.37
C LYS A 123 -28.07 -15.86 13.25
N ILE A 124 -27.39 -16.99 13.43
CA ILE A 124 -27.81 -18.10 14.28
C ILE A 124 -26.61 -18.46 15.14
N VAL A 125 -26.81 -18.42 16.45
CA VAL A 125 -25.84 -18.89 17.44
C VAL A 125 -26.51 -20.06 18.15
N ALA A 126 -26.11 -21.28 17.82
CA ALA A 126 -26.62 -22.46 18.50
C ALA A 126 -26.20 -22.44 19.98
N PRO A 127 -27.06 -22.86 20.91
CA PRO A 127 -26.69 -22.98 22.31
C PRO A 127 -25.53 -23.99 22.47
N ALA A 128 -24.63 -23.74 23.43
CA ALA A 128 -23.48 -24.60 23.67
C ALA A 128 -23.87 -26.06 23.99
N ASN A 129 -25.02 -26.24 24.66
CA ASN A 129 -25.61 -27.54 24.95
C ASN A 129 -26.93 -27.68 24.21
N PRO A 130 -26.99 -28.40 23.07
CA PRO A 130 -28.26 -28.71 22.42
C PRO A 130 -29.11 -29.63 23.28
N GLU A 131 -30.43 -29.43 23.28
CA GLU A 131 -31.36 -30.28 24.01
C GLU A 131 -31.26 -31.74 23.54
N ARG A 132 -31.21 -32.68 24.50
CA ARG A 132 -31.09 -34.11 24.18
C ARG A 132 -32.47 -34.68 23.81
N PRO A 133 -32.60 -35.37 22.67
CA PRO A 133 -33.86 -36.03 22.32
C PRO A 133 -34.29 -37.04 23.40
N VAL A 134 -35.49 -36.87 23.97
CA VAL A 134 -36.05 -37.78 24.97
C VAL A 134 -36.99 -38.79 24.29
N ARG A 135 -36.75 -40.08 24.52
CA ARG A 135 -37.59 -41.16 23.97
C ARG A 135 -38.94 -41.20 24.69
N TYR A 136 -40.03 -41.28 23.92
CA TYR A 136 -41.37 -41.47 24.47
C TYR A 136 -41.50 -42.80 25.21
N ILE A 137 -42.17 -42.78 26.37
CA ILE A 137 -42.49 -43.97 27.18
C ILE A 137 -43.96 -43.84 27.61
N ARG A 138 -44.76 -44.86 27.34
CA ARG A 138 -46.15 -44.92 27.81
C ARG A 138 -46.16 -45.07 29.33
N LYS A 139 -46.74 -44.11 30.03
CA LYS A 139 -47.03 -44.19 31.46
C LYS A 139 -48.56 -44.20 31.64
N PRO A 140 -49.13 -45.09 32.46
CA PRO A 140 -50.55 -45.03 32.80
C PRO A 140 -50.86 -43.72 33.54
N ILE A 141 -52.14 -43.35 33.61
CA ILE A 141 -52.56 -42.17 34.38
C ILE A 141 -52.23 -42.41 35.86
N ASP A 142 -51.42 -41.53 36.43
CA ASP A 142 -51.09 -41.53 37.85
C ASP A 142 -51.91 -40.44 38.54
N TYR A 143 -52.94 -40.85 39.26
CA TYR A 143 -53.80 -39.92 40.00
C TYR A 143 -53.13 -39.34 41.25
N ASN A 144 -51.97 -39.87 41.65
CA ASN A 144 -51.25 -39.45 42.86
C ASN A 144 -50.06 -38.51 42.55
N MET A 145 -49.77 -38.23 41.27
CA MET A 145 -48.57 -37.46 40.86
C MET A 145 -48.51 -36.02 41.40
N LEU A 146 -49.64 -35.50 41.90
CA LEU A 146 -49.77 -34.17 42.49
C LEU A 146 -50.06 -34.20 43.99
N ASP A 147 -50.15 -35.38 44.61
CA ASP A 147 -50.55 -35.51 46.03
C ASP A 147 -49.55 -34.86 46.99
N ASP A 148 -48.31 -34.72 46.57
CA ASP A 148 -47.26 -34.05 47.35
C ASP A 148 -47.16 -32.54 47.05
N ILE A 149 -48.04 -32.00 46.19
CA ILE A 149 -48.12 -30.57 45.86
C ILE A 149 -49.32 -29.94 46.57
N GLY A 150 -49.07 -29.07 47.56
CA GLY A 150 -50.12 -28.38 48.31
C GLY A 150 -50.72 -29.24 49.42
N HIS A 151 -52.05 -29.25 49.54
CA HIS A 151 -52.79 -30.06 50.54
C HIS A 151 -53.41 -31.28 49.86
N GLY A 152 -52.57 -32.18 49.34
CA GLY A 152 -53.04 -33.36 48.62
C GLY A 152 -53.82 -34.34 49.51
N VAL A 153 -54.82 -34.98 48.91
CA VAL A 153 -55.65 -35.99 49.57
C VAL A 153 -55.25 -37.37 49.06
N LYS A 154 -54.48 -38.09 49.87
CA LYS A 154 -54.00 -39.44 49.52
C LYS A 154 -55.15 -40.45 49.67
N VAL A 155 -55.42 -41.21 48.62
CA VAL A 155 -56.43 -42.29 48.63
C VAL A 155 -55.87 -43.49 49.42
N ASN A 156 -56.06 -43.50 50.75
CA ASN A 156 -55.73 -44.67 51.57
C ASN A 156 -56.80 -45.77 51.41
N GLY A 157 -56.61 -46.65 50.43
CA GLY A 157 -57.45 -47.84 50.23
C GLY A 157 -56.65 -49.15 50.42
N GLN A 158 -56.97 -49.87 51.51
CA GLN A 158 -56.48 -51.21 51.85
C GLN A 158 -56.81 -52.29 50.78
N GLN A 159 -55.81 -53.07 50.36
CA GLN A 159 -55.82 -54.54 50.18
C GLN A 159 -57.14 -55.32 49.85
N ASN A 160 -57.13 -55.99 48.66
CA ASN A 160 -57.31 -57.45 48.43
C ASN A 160 -58.69 -58.07 48.00
N MET A 161 -58.57 -59.17 47.21
CA MET A 161 -59.52 -60.24 46.77
C MET A 161 -60.43 -60.00 45.53
N LYS A 162 -60.79 -60.94 44.64
CA LYS A 162 -60.28 -62.23 44.06
C LYS A 162 -61.37 -62.73 43.06
N LEU A 163 -61.02 -63.64 42.14
CA LEU A 163 -61.84 -64.37 41.11
C LEU A 163 -62.21 -63.54 39.85
N GLY A 164 -62.05 -63.97 38.60
CA GLY A 164 -61.80 -65.29 38.04
C GLY A 164 -62.80 -65.56 36.90
N GLY A 165 -62.32 -65.66 35.65
CA GLY A 165 -62.91 -66.53 34.61
C GLY A 165 -63.99 -65.98 33.66
N GLY A 166 -63.56 -65.56 32.46
CA GLY A 166 -63.98 -66.15 31.18
C GLY A 166 -65.25 -65.64 30.47
N LEU A 167 -65.05 -64.92 29.35
CA LEU A 167 -65.92 -65.05 28.17
C LEU A 167 -65.09 -64.92 26.88
N SER A 168 -65.04 -66.02 26.13
CA SER A 168 -64.55 -66.14 24.77
C SER A 168 -65.57 -65.57 23.79
N ARG A 169 -65.15 -64.70 22.86
CA ARG A 169 -65.79 -64.55 21.53
C ARG A 169 -64.87 -63.86 20.51
N LYS A 170 -64.43 -64.69 19.56
CA LYS A 170 -64.47 -64.52 18.10
C LYS A 170 -63.64 -63.43 17.42
N ASN A 171 -62.66 -63.92 16.65
CA ASN A 171 -62.18 -63.51 15.33
C ASN A 171 -62.77 -62.21 14.76
N SER A 172 -61.89 -61.23 14.55
CA SER A 172 -62.08 -60.14 13.58
C SER A 172 -60.91 -60.16 12.59
N PRO A 173 -61.16 -60.21 11.27
CA PRO A 173 -60.12 -60.36 10.26
C PRO A 173 -59.64 -58.96 9.82
N TYR A 174 -58.62 -58.43 10.49
CA TYR A 174 -57.87 -57.30 9.94
C TYR A 174 -56.40 -57.68 9.84
N ARG A 175 -56.10 -58.20 8.65
CA ARG A 175 -54.80 -58.28 7.98
C ARG A 175 -53.94 -57.07 8.38
N THR A 176 -52.84 -57.30 9.10
CA THR A 176 -51.78 -56.31 9.27
C THR A 176 -51.20 -56.03 7.89
N LEU A 177 -51.69 -54.98 7.23
CA LEU A 177 -51.03 -54.43 6.05
C LEU A 177 -49.66 -53.91 6.51
N GLU A 178 -48.59 -54.30 5.82
CA GLU A 178 -47.24 -53.87 6.15
C GLU A 178 -47.14 -52.35 6.25
N PRO A 179 -46.23 -51.80 7.08
CA PRO A 179 -46.03 -50.37 7.16
C PRO A 179 -45.64 -49.80 5.78
N VAL A 180 -46.49 -48.93 5.22
CA VAL A 180 -46.17 -48.21 3.99
C VAL A 180 -44.98 -47.29 4.29
N ARG A 181 -43.87 -47.50 3.58
CA ARG A 181 -42.67 -46.66 3.71
C ARG A 181 -42.99 -45.22 3.24
N PRO A 182 -42.50 -44.19 3.94
CA PRO A 182 -42.69 -42.81 3.50
C PRO A 182 -42.00 -42.59 2.15
N PRO A 183 -42.57 -41.74 1.28
CA PRO A 183 -41.99 -41.49 -0.05
C PRO A 183 -40.62 -40.82 0.10
N VAL A 184 -39.64 -41.36 -0.61
CA VAL A 184 -38.32 -40.74 -0.75
C VAL A 184 -38.42 -39.67 -1.81
N VAL A 185 -38.11 -38.42 -1.46
CA VAL A 185 -37.93 -37.34 -2.42
C VAL A 185 -36.56 -37.52 -3.07
N PRO A 186 -36.45 -37.64 -4.40
CA PRO A 186 -35.15 -37.62 -5.08
C PRO A 186 -34.49 -36.26 -4.83
N ASN A 187 -33.29 -36.27 -4.24
CA ASN A 187 -32.53 -35.04 -4.06
C ASN A 187 -31.81 -34.72 -5.38
N ASP A 188 -32.56 -34.20 -6.35
CA ASP A 188 -32.04 -33.66 -7.62
C ASP A 188 -31.37 -32.29 -7.40
N TYR A 189 -30.40 -32.25 -6.48
CA TYR A 189 -29.43 -31.16 -6.42
C TYR A 189 -28.04 -31.67 -6.84
N VAL A 190 -27.97 -32.14 -8.07
CA VAL A 190 -26.76 -32.00 -8.87
C VAL A 190 -27.14 -31.27 -10.15
N SER A 191 -26.69 -30.02 -10.26
CA SER A 191 -26.10 -29.41 -11.47
C SER A 191 -26.19 -27.88 -11.38
N SER A 192 -25.17 -27.07 -11.68
CA SER A 192 -23.88 -27.29 -12.34
C SER A 192 -23.03 -25.99 -12.20
N PRO A 193 -22.11 -25.66 -13.11
CA PRO A 193 -20.70 -26.02 -13.05
C PRO A 193 -19.82 -24.75 -13.01
N THR A 194 -18.54 -24.96 -12.72
CA THR A 194 -17.48 -24.01 -13.05
C THR A 194 -17.51 -23.72 -14.56
N ARG A 195 -17.79 -22.46 -14.94
CA ARG A 195 -17.53 -21.97 -16.30
C ARG A 195 -16.60 -20.77 -16.22
N ASN A 196 -15.32 -21.05 -16.49
CA ASN A 196 -14.39 -20.05 -16.99
C ASN A 196 -14.91 -19.55 -18.34
N ASN A 197 -15.07 -18.24 -18.48
CA ASN A 197 -14.54 -17.54 -19.64
C ASN A 197 -14.33 -16.06 -19.30
N ALA A 198 -13.14 -15.60 -19.65
CA ALA A 198 -12.72 -14.22 -19.63
C ALA A 198 -13.69 -13.33 -20.41
N ALA A 199 -13.98 -12.14 -19.88
CA ALA A 199 -13.39 -10.89 -20.38
C ALA A 199 -14.09 -9.67 -19.74
N ILE A 200 -13.29 -8.62 -19.57
CA ILE A 200 -13.66 -7.21 -19.39
C ILE A 200 -13.95 -6.75 -17.95
N GLY A 201 -12.90 -6.18 -17.34
CA GLY A 201 -13.02 -4.97 -16.52
C GLY A 201 -13.27 -5.16 -15.04
N GLN A 202 -12.22 -5.42 -14.26
CA GLN A 202 -12.12 -4.89 -12.89
C GLN A 202 -10.67 -4.96 -12.37
N LEU A 203 -10.21 -3.81 -11.86
CA LEU A 203 -8.88 -3.57 -11.32
C LEU A 203 -8.56 -4.50 -10.12
N PRO A 204 -7.29 -4.88 -9.90
CA PRO A 204 -6.90 -5.66 -8.74
C PRO A 204 -6.93 -4.81 -7.47
N SER A 205 -7.67 -5.28 -6.47
CA SER A 205 -7.62 -4.80 -5.09
C SER A 205 -6.23 -5.10 -4.50
N PRO A 206 -5.59 -4.17 -3.76
CA PRO A 206 -4.27 -4.40 -3.20
C PRO A 206 -4.29 -5.48 -2.12
N THR A 207 -3.44 -6.47 -2.30
CA THR A 207 -3.08 -7.51 -1.34
C THR A 207 -2.54 -6.87 -0.06
N ARG A 208 -3.21 -7.16 1.05
CA ARG A 208 -2.86 -6.72 2.39
C ARG A 208 -1.73 -7.59 2.95
N THR A 209 -0.49 -7.27 2.66
CA THR A 209 0.68 -7.77 3.41
C THR A 209 0.93 -6.86 4.60
N ALA A 210 0.39 -7.22 5.76
CA ALA A 210 0.75 -6.60 7.03
C ALA A 210 1.53 -7.63 7.86
N THR A 211 2.86 -7.59 7.78
CA THR A 211 3.75 -8.24 8.75
C THR A 211 3.77 -7.39 10.03
N LEU A 212 3.15 -7.90 11.09
CA LEU A 212 3.09 -7.25 12.40
C LEU A 212 4.41 -7.47 13.15
N ASN A 213 5.36 -6.55 13.04
CA ASN A 213 6.54 -6.55 13.91
C ASN A 213 6.13 -6.10 15.32
N HIS A 214 6.15 -7.03 16.28
CA HIS A 214 6.01 -6.73 17.70
C HIS A 214 7.27 -6.00 18.20
N ARG A 215 7.11 -4.75 18.67
CA ARG A 215 8.10 -4.07 19.52
C ARG A 215 7.75 -4.28 20.99
N PRO A 216 8.70 -4.62 21.86
CA PRO A 216 8.45 -4.74 23.30
C PRO A 216 8.28 -3.35 23.92
N ARG A 217 7.24 -3.22 24.75
CA ARG A 217 6.89 -2.02 25.51
C ARG A 217 7.76 -1.99 26.76
N THR A 218 8.71 -1.07 26.85
CA THR A 218 9.41 -0.77 28.10
C THR A 218 8.49 0.07 28.98
N TYR A 219 8.17 -0.45 30.17
CA TYR A 219 7.54 0.32 31.24
C TYR A 219 8.59 1.23 31.89
N ARG A 220 8.24 2.49 32.08
CA ARG A 220 8.80 3.36 33.13
C ARG A 220 7.75 3.49 34.21
#